data_AF-A0A961JQF7-F1
#
_entry.id   AF-A0A961JQF7-F1
#
_cell.length_a   1.000
_cell.length_b   1.000
_cell.length_c   1.000
_cell.angle_alpha   90.00
_cell.angle_beta   90.00
_cell.angle_gamma   90.00
#
_symmetry.space_group_name_H-M   'P 1'
#
loop_
_entity.id
_entity.type
_entity.pdbx_description
1 polymer ?
#
loop_
_entity_poly.entity_id
_entity_poly.type
_entity_poly.pdbx_seq_one_letter_code
_entity_poly.pdbx_strand_id
1 'polypeptide(L)'
;MAHRILDSIRRICAAAALLLAATATGANAEGIDFAWPENPFALTLSDQLFVDTGEARFEKAGRVFGDAMSGIGAELGDIASFPFRDPGTFGIFAVGIGALVMVDVPTTKAYQEHILPIGKEFNLPELVDIDNVTIDSQYLALGVAGTYAWGLAANDERSQVAALLATKAVAYSYLTSHLVLKTAFGRLRPVKDLDNPPKGGGRVFSTSPFDFFNSTGVHFDTEPYATAMPSFHFTMYFSTARVYSGV
;
A
#
# COMPACT_ATOMS: atom_id res chain seq x y z
N MET A 1 -12.26 -26.35 16.66
CA MET A 1 -12.48 -24.98 16.15
C MET A 1 -11.41 -24.59 15.12
N ALA A 2 -10.11 -24.73 15.43
CA ALA A 2 -9.00 -24.47 14.51
C ALA A 2 -9.07 -25.18 13.14
N HIS A 3 -9.50 -26.45 13.09
CA HIS A 3 -9.59 -27.20 11.82
C HIS A 3 -10.62 -26.62 10.83
N ARG A 4 -11.74 -26.09 11.33
CA ARG A 4 -12.76 -25.45 10.49
C ARG A 4 -12.30 -24.10 9.95
N ILE A 5 -11.48 -23.37 10.71
CA ILE A 5 -10.91 -22.08 10.30
C ILE A 5 -9.89 -22.28 9.17
N LEU A 6 -9.00 -23.27 9.31
CA LEU A 6 -8.03 -23.63 8.26
C LEU A 6 -8.70 -24.10 6.96
N ASP A 7 -9.81 -24.84 7.05
CA ASP A 7 -10.55 -25.30 5.87
C ASP A 7 -11.28 -24.15 5.15
N SER A 8 -11.83 -23.17 5.89
CA SER A 8 -12.45 -21.97 5.30
C SER A 8 -11.41 -21.08 4.61
N ILE A 9 -10.25 -20.85 5.23
CA ILE A 9 -9.15 -20.06 4.63
C ILE A 9 -8.67 -20.74 3.35
N ARG A 10 -8.46 -22.06 3.37
CA ARG A 10 -8.06 -22.82 2.16
C ARG A 10 -9.06 -22.69 1.02
N ARG A 11 -10.37 -22.71 1.32
CA ARG A 11 -11.41 -22.55 0.30
C ARG A 11 -11.47 -21.14 -0.28
N ILE A 12 -11.27 -20.11 0.55
CA ILE A 12 -11.22 -18.71 0.11
C ILE A 12 -9.97 -18.47 -0.75
N CYS A 13 -8.80 -18.94 -0.31
CA CYS A 13 -7.58 -18.86 -1.10
C CYS A 13 -7.69 -19.65 -2.41
N ALA A 14 -8.32 -20.82 -2.40
CA ALA A 14 -8.56 -21.60 -3.61
C ALA A 14 -9.54 -20.89 -4.56
N ALA A 15 -10.61 -20.27 -4.06
CA ALA A 15 -11.55 -19.50 -4.88
C ALA A 15 -10.91 -18.24 -5.48
N ALA A 16 -10.11 -17.52 -4.69
CA ALA A 16 -9.34 -16.37 -5.17
C ALA A 16 -8.31 -16.80 -6.23
N ALA A 17 -7.57 -17.90 -5.97
CA ALA A 17 -6.62 -18.46 -6.93
C ALA A 17 -7.30 -18.96 -8.21
N LEU A 18 -8.51 -19.53 -8.12
CA LEU A 18 -9.30 -19.94 -9.28
C LEU A 18 -9.84 -18.75 -10.07
N LEU A 19 -10.25 -17.66 -9.41
CA LEU A 19 -10.63 -16.43 -10.10
C LEU A 19 -9.44 -15.80 -10.82
N LEU A 20 -8.27 -15.74 -10.16
CA LEU A 20 -7.00 -15.27 -10.74
C LEU A 20 -6.55 -16.16 -11.90
N ALA A 21 -6.68 -17.49 -11.78
CA ALA A 21 -6.35 -18.44 -12.83
C ALA A 21 -7.34 -18.36 -14.01
N ALA A 22 -8.64 -18.18 -13.74
CA ALA A 22 -9.66 -18.04 -14.78
C ALA A 22 -9.50 -16.73 -15.57
N THR A 23 -9.01 -15.66 -14.94
CA THR A 23 -8.61 -14.43 -15.66
C THR A 23 -7.32 -14.62 -16.48
N ALA A 24 -6.48 -15.59 -16.13
CA ALA A 24 -5.24 -15.90 -16.87
C ALA A 24 -5.45 -16.86 -18.05
N THR A 25 -6.48 -17.72 -18.02
CA THR A 25 -6.69 -18.76 -19.06
C THR A 25 -7.68 -18.39 -20.17
N GLY A 26 -8.17 -17.14 -20.21
CA GLY A 26 -9.25 -16.72 -21.12
C GLY A 26 -8.84 -15.82 -22.29
N ALA A 27 -7.57 -15.40 -22.39
CA ALA A 27 -7.12 -14.53 -23.46
C ALA A 27 -6.01 -15.21 -24.26
N ASN A 28 -6.40 -15.95 -25.31
CA ASN A 28 -5.55 -16.05 -26.50
C ASN A 28 -5.56 -14.67 -27.17
N ALA A 29 -4.83 -13.72 -26.57
CA ALA A 29 -4.49 -12.45 -27.19
C ALA A 29 -3.19 -12.69 -27.96
N GLU A 30 -3.32 -13.09 -29.23
CA GLU A 30 -2.26 -12.85 -30.20
C GLU A 30 -2.00 -11.33 -30.21
N GLY A 31 -0.94 -10.87 -29.52
CA GLY A 31 -0.50 -9.47 -29.56
C GLY A 31 -0.20 -8.77 -28.24
N ILE A 32 -0.29 -9.42 -27.08
CA ILE A 32 0.29 -8.87 -25.84
C ILE A 32 1.34 -9.85 -25.35
N ASP A 33 2.59 -9.62 -25.75
CA ASP A 33 3.76 -10.28 -25.18
C ASP A 33 3.94 -9.76 -23.75
N PHE A 34 3.13 -10.27 -22.83
CA PHE A 34 3.20 -9.92 -21.42
C PHE A 34 4.36 -10.70 -20.80
N ALA A 35 5.56 -10.15 -20.94
CA ALA A 35 6.69 -10.56 -20.13
C ALA A 35 6.41 -10.11 -18.69
N TRP A 36 5.71 -10.95 -17.91
CA TRP A 36 5.80 -10.86 -16.45
C TRP A 36 7.31 -10.86 -16.14
N PRO A 37 7.85 -9.83 -15.46
CA PRO A 37 9.21 -9.95 -14.94
C PRO A 37 9.25 -11.26 -14.14
N GLU A 38 10.26 -12.10 -14.33
CA GLU A 38 10.36 -13.40 -13.65
C GLU A 38 10.18 -13.27 -12.12
N ASN A 39 10.42 -12.06 -11.60
CA ASN A 39 9.88 -11.62 -10.33
C ASN A 39 9.61 -10.08 -10.36
N PRO A 40 8.36 -9.60 -10.41
CA PRO A 40 8.05 -8.16 -10.37
C PRO A 40 8.43 -7.50 -9.02
N PHE A 41 8.79 -8.31 -8.02
CA PHE A 41 9.29 -7.90 -6.71
C PHE A 41 10.82 -7.98 -6.59
N ALA A 42 11.56 -8.43 -7.62
CA ALA A 42 13.02 -8.62 -7.58
C ALA A 42 13.85 -7.42 -8.10
N LEU A 43 13.27 -6.23 -8.28
CA LEU A 43 14.12 -5.04 -8.43
C LEU A 43 14.75 -4.73 -7.08
N THR A 44 15.86 -5.41 -6.81
CA THR A 44 16.78 -5.11 -5.71
C THR A 44 17.82 -4.12 -6.22
N LEU A 45 18.18 -3.15 -5.39
CA LEU A 45 19.34 -2.32 -5.64
C LEU A 45 20.57 -3.22 -5.74
N SER A 46 21.44 -2.91 -6.69
CA SER A 46 22.69 -3.66 -6.88
C SER A 46 23.58 -3.51 -5.65
N ASP A 47 24.22 -4.60 -5.20
CA ASP A 47 25.24 -4.56 -4.14
C ASP A 47 26.40 -3.60 -4.49
N GLN A 48 26.63 -3.36 -5.78
CA GLN A 48 27.64 -2.42 -6.26
C GLN A 48 27.33 -0.96 -5.89
N LEU A 49 26.10 -0.64 -5.47
CA LEU A 49 25.73 0.67 -4.95
C LEU A 49 26.21 0.89 -3.51
N PHE A 50 26.61 -0.18 -2.79
CA PHE A 50 26.94 -0.13 -1.37
C PHE A 50 28.42 -0.46 -1.08
N VAL A 51 29.31 -0.11 -2.00
CA VAL A 51 30.76 -0.32 -1.82
C VAL A 51 31.26 0.57 -0.68
N ASP A 52 32.10 0.02 0.19
CA ASP A 52 32.72 0.82 1.25
C ASP A 52 33.66 1.87 0.65
N THR A 53 33.23 3.13 0.76
CA THR A 53 33.94 4.31 0.27
C THR A 53 35.02 4.80 1.24
N GLY A 54 35.05 4.28 2.48
CA GLY A 54 35.91 4.80 3.55
C GLY A 54 35.47 6.16 4.12
N GLU A 55 34.30 6.67 3.70
CA GLU A 55 33.75 7.95 4.15
C GLU A 55 33.43 7.92 5.67
N ALA A 56 33.64 9.06 6.31
CA ALA A 56 33.20 9.26 7.68
C ALA A 56 31.66 9.32 7.76
N ARG A 57 31.08 8.89 8.89
CA ARG A 57 29.61 8.73 9.04
C ARG A 57 28.75 9.91 8.60
N PHE A 58 29.17 11.14 8.89
CA PHE A 58 28.38 12.33 8.54
C PHE A 58 28.58 12.77 7.10
N GLU A 59 29.76 12.50 6.53
CA GLU A 59 30.03 12.72 5.11
C GLU A 59 29.21 11.75 4.26
N LYS A 60 29.25 10.44 4.61
CA LYS A 60 28.41 9.40 4.01
C LYS A 60 26.93 9.75 4.10
N ALA A 61 26.46 10.15 5.29
CA ALA A 61 25.08 10.54 5.49
C ALA A 61 24.65 11.74 4.64
N GLY A 62 25.50 12.76 4.51
CA GLY A 62 25.23 13.92 3.68
C GLY A 62 25.11 13.54 2.20
N ARG A 63 26.04 12.71 1.69
CA ARG A 63 26.01 12.20 0.31
C ARG A 63 24.77 11.36 0.07
N VAL A 64 24.54 10.32 0.88
CA VAL A 64 23.41 9.41 0.78
C VAL A 64 22.08 10.16 0.85
N PHE A 65 21.97 11.17 1.72
CA PHE A 65 20.80 12.05 1.75
C PHE A 65 20.62 12.82 0.44
N GLY A 66 21.68 13.46 -0.07
CA GLY A 66 21.65 14.19 -1.34
C GLY A 66 21.24 13.30 -2.51
N ASP A 67 21.87 12.12 -2.63
CA ASP A 67 21.60 11.15 -3.68
C ASP A 67 20.16 10.63 -3.58
N ALA A 68 19.74 10.21 -2.39
CA ALA A 68 18.41 9.67 -2.15
C ALA A 68 17.32 10.72 -2.34
N MET A 69 17.54 12.00 -2.03
CA MET A 69 16.55 13.07 -2.21
C MET A 69 16.58 13.71 -3.59
N SER A 70 17.61 13.44 -4.38
CA SER A 70 17.62 13.79 -5.80
C SER A 70 16.51 13.05 -6.55
N GLY A 71 16.15 13.53 -7.74
CA GLY A 71 15.22 12.82 -8.63
C GLY A 71 13.74 12.89 -8.28
N ILE A 72 13.33 13.46 -7.12
CA ILE A 72 11.93 13.50 -6.67
C ILE A 72 10.95 13.96 -7.77
N GLY A 73 11.29 15.03 -8.49
CA GLY A 73 10.44 15.55 -9.56
C GLY A 73 10.27 14.58 -10.74
N ALA A 74 11.35 13.91 -11.13
CA ALA A 74 11.31 12.90 -12.19
C ALA A 74 10.52 11.67 -11.74
N GLU A 75 10.72 11.21 -10.51
CA GLU A 75 9.99 10.08 -9.92
C GLU A 75 8.48 10.36 -9.83
N LEU A 76 8.08 11.56 -9.40
CA LEU A 76 6.68 11.99 -9.41
C LEU A 76 6.12 12.09 -10.84
N GLY A 77 6.91 12.58 -11.79
CA GLY A 77 6.56 12.60 -13.20
C GLY A 77 6.34 11.19 -13.76
N ASP A 78 7.18 10.24 -13.38
CA ASP A 78 7.06 8.83 -13.76
C ASP A 78 5.82 8.17 -13.17
N ILE A 79 5.49 8.45 -11.91
CA ILE A 79 4.26 8.00 -11.27
C ILE A 79 3.04 8.55 -12.01
N ALA A 80 3.02 9.86 -12.30
CA ALA A 80 1.90 10.51 -12.98
C ALA A 80 1.73 10.05 -14.43
N SER A 81 2.83 9.80 -15.13
CA SER A 81 2.84 9.37 -16.53
C SER A 81 2.71 7.85 -16.71
N PHE A 82 2.79 7.06 -15.63
CA PHE A 82 2.76 5.58 -15.68
C PHE A 82 1.63 5.02 -16.55
N PRO A 83 0.36 5.46 -16.46
CA PRO A 83 -0.71 4.92 -17.30
C PRO A 83 -0.50 5.11 -18.81
N PHE A 84 0.26 6.15 -19.20
CA PHE A 84 0.55 6.46 -20.59
C PHE A 84 1.88 5.87 -21.05
N ARG A 85 2.86 5.80 -20.15
CA ARG A 85 4.19 5.24 -20.40
C ARG A 85 4.15 3.73 -20.55
N ASP A 86 3.33 3.06 -19.75
CA ASP A 86 3.16 1.60 -19.77
C ASP A 86 1.66 1.23 -19.64
N PRO A 87 0.87 1.42 -20.72
CA PRO A 87 -0.57 1.19 -20.69
C PRO A 87 -0.93 -0.29 -20.51
N GLY A 88 -0.06 -1.22 -20.91
CA GLY A 88 -0.30 -2.66 -20.78
C GLY A 88 -0.27 -3.10 -19.32
N THR A 89 0.81 -2.76 -18.60
CA THR A 89 0.92 -3.06 -17.17
C THR A 89 -0.15 -2.33 -16.36
N PHE A 90 -0.41 -1.06 -16.67
CA PHE A 90 -1.51 -0.31 -16.04
C PHE A 90 -2.86 -1.00 -16.24
N GLY A 91 -3.16 -1.44 -17.47
CA GLY A 91 -4.42 -2.13 -17.79
C GLY A 91 -4.62 -3.40 -16.97
N ILE A 92 -3.57 -4.21 -16.80
CA ILE A 92 -3.63 -5.43 -15.98
C ILE A 92 -3.87 -5.12 -14.50
N PHE A 93 -3.18 -4.13 -13.93
CA PHE A 93 -3.45 -3.71 -12.56
C PHE A 93 -4.85 -3.12 -12.40
N ALA A 94 -5.34 -2.36 -13.37
CA ALA A 94 -6.70 -1.83 -13.34
C ALA A 94 -7.76 -2.95 -13.38
N VAL A 95 -7.56 -3.97 -14.22
CA VAL A 95 -8.43 -5.17 -14.24
C VAL A 95 -8.35 -5.93 -12.91
N GLY A 96 -7.15 -6.11 -12.35
CA GLY A 96 -6.96 -6.75 -11.05
C GLY A 96 -7.68 -6.02 -9.91
N ILE A 97 -7.57 -4.69 -9.87
CA ILE A 97 -8.30 -3.85 -8.92
C ILE A 97 -9.82 -3.98 -9.14
N GLY A 98 -10.29 -3.95 -10.39
CA GLY A 98 -11.69 -4.17 -10.72
C GLY A 98 -12.21 -5.51 -10.21
N ALA A 99 -11.44 -6.60 -10.41
CA ALA A 99 -11.77 -7.92 -9.88
C ALA A 99 -11.84 -7.93 -8.34
N LEU A 100 -10.93 -7.24 -7.65
CA LEU A 100 -10.98 -7.09 -6.18
C LEU A 100 -12.24 -6.36 -5.72
N VAL A 101 -12.67 -5.30 -6.43
CA VAL A 101 -13.92 -4.59 -6.13
C VAL A 101 -15.13 -5.51 -6.27
N MET A 102 -15.15 -6.41 -7.26
CA MET A 102 -16.24 -7.37 -7.46
C MET A 102 -16.41 -8.35 -6.29
N VAL A 103 -15.32 -8.70 -5.61
CA VAL A 103 -15.34 -9.61 -4.45
C VAL A 103 -15.22 -8.87 -3.11
N ASP A 104 -15.34 -7.55 -3.11
CA ASP A 104 -15.13 -6.71 -1.92
C ASP A 104 -16.17 -6.98 -0.82
N VAL A 105 -17.45 -7.14 -1.17
CA VAL A 105 -18.51 -7.45 -0.18
C VAL A 105 -18.29 -8.78 0.54
N PRO A 106 -18.17 -9.94 -0.15
CA PRO A 106 -17.96 -11.21 0.54
C PRO A 106 -16.64 -11.23 1.32
N THR A 107 -15.58 -10.59 0.79
CA THR A 107 -14.29 -10.50 1.49
C THR A 107 -14.40 -9.64 2.75
N THR A 108 -15.10 -8.51 2.67
CA THR A 108 -15.30 -7.61 3.81
C THR A 108 -16.16 -8.26 4.89
N LYS A 109 -17.20 -9.02 4.51
CA LYS A 109 -17.99 -9.83 5.47
C LYS A 109 -17.11 -10.84 6.20
N ALA A 110 -16.32 -11.63 5.48
CA ALA A 110 -15.40 -12.58 6.09
C ALA A 110 -14.38 -11.89 7.01
N TYR A 111 -13.86 -10.72 6.63
CA TYR A 111 -12.99 -9.91 7.47
C TYR A 111 -13.69 -9.42 8.74
N GLN A 112 -14.91 -8.91 8.62
CA GLN A 112 -15.71 -8.40 9.74
C GLN A 112 -16.07 -9.52 10.73
N GLU A 113 -16.38 -10.71 10.24
CA GLU A 113 -16.77 -11.86 11.05
C GLU A 113 -15.57 -12.53 11.74
N HIS A 114 -14.44 -12.67 11.04
CA HIS A 114 -13.36 -13.55 11.50
C HIS A 114 -12.08 -12.80 11.93
N ILE A 115 -11.79 -11.63 11.37
CA ILE A 115 -10.51 -10.94 11.60
C ILE A 115 -10.68 -9.76 12.56
N LEU A 116 -11.73 -8.95 12.39
CA LEU A 116 -12.00 -7.82 13.28
C LEU A 116 -12.07 -8.19 14.77
N PRO A 117 -12.69 -9.32 15.18
CA PRO A 117 -12.73 -9.69 16.60
C PRO A 117 -11.33 -9.92 17.20
N ILE A 118 -10.43 -10.54 16.43
CA ILE A 118 -9.06 -10.81 16.85
C ILE A 118 -8.29 -9.49 17.02
N GLY A 119 -8.46 -8.56 16.08
CA GLY A 119 -7.78 -7.26 16.12
C GLY A 119 -8.12 -6.41 17.36
N LYS A 120 -9.34 -6.57 17.92
CA LYS A 120 -9.75 -5.84 19.15
C LYS A 120 -8.96 -6.25 20.39
N GLU A 121 -8.28 -7.39 20.36
CA GLU A 121 -7.45 -7.86 21.47
C GLU A 121 -6.05 -7.20 21.45
N PHE A 122 -5.65 -6.62 20.32
CA PHE A 122 -4.36 -5.95 20.15
C PHE A 122 -4.52 -4.43 20.34
N ASN A 123 -4.15 -3.94 21.52
CA ASN A 123 -3.99 -2.51 21.78
C ASN A 123 -2.52 -2.19 21.97
N LEU A 124 -1.88 -1.67 20.92
CA LEU A 124 -0.54 -1.10 21.06
C LEU A 124 -0.65 0.28 21.73
N PRO A 125 0.26 0.61 22.67
CA PRO A 125 0.30 1.94 23.22
C PRO A 125 0.71 2.93 22.14
N GLU A 126 0.08 4.10 22.17
CA GLU A 126 0.50 5.26 21.39
C GLU A 126 1.91 5.68 21.80
N LEU A 127 2.77 5.98 20.83
CA LEU A 127 4.15 6.38 21.08
C LEU A 127 4.25 7.87 21.36
N VAL A 128 3.53 8.68 20.57
CA VAL A 128 3.46 10.13 20.69
C VAL A 128 2.06 10.57 20.34
N ASP A 129 1.47 11.43 21.15
CA ASP A 129 0.17 12.05 20.91
C ASP A 129 0.31 13.09 19.79
N ILE A 130 0.02 12.68 18.55
CA ILE A 130 0.08 13.53 17.35
C ILE A 130 -1.25 13.40 16.61
N ASP A 131 -1.96 14.51 16.51
CA ASP A 131 -3.19 14.61 15.72
C ASP A 131 -2.98 14.08 14.30
N ASN A 132 -3.97 13.32 13.81
CA ASN A 132 -4.01 12.72 12.46
C ASN A 132 -2.92 11.65 12.16
N VAL A 133 -2.12 11.21 13.13
CA VAL A 133 -1.15 10.10 12.94
C VAL A 133 -1.63 8.86 13.66
N THR A 134 -2.08 7.87 12.89
CA THR A 134 -2.55 6.60 13.46
C THR A 134 -1.41 5.83 14.14
N ILE A 135 -1.71 5.08 15.20
CA ILE A 135 -0.72 4.32 16.00
C ILE A 135 0.19 3.46 15.11
N ASP A 136 -0.39 2.74 14.16
CA ASP A 136 0.32 1.93 13.17
C ASP A 136 1.27 2.75 12.27
N SER A 137 0.92 3.99 11.92
CA SER A 137 1.82 4.93 11.23
C SER A 137 2.96 5.41 12.15
N GLN A 138 2.71 5.58 13.45
CA GLN A 138 3.76 5.94 14.41
C GLN A 138 4.81 4.83 14.53
N TYR A 139 4.40 3.56 14.62
CA TYR A 139 5.33 2.42 14.66
C TYR A 139 6.10 2.26 13.34
N LEU A 140 5.46 2.52 12.19
CA LEU A 140 6.16 2.56 10.90
C LEU A 140 7.23 3.65 10.89
N ALA A 141 6.86 4.88 11.28
CA ALA A 141 7.78 6.01 11.34
C ALA A 141 8.94 5.74 12.31
N LEU A 142 8.67 5.13 13.47
CA LEU A 142 9.69 4.70 14.41
C LEU A 142 10.65 3.67 13.78
N GLY A 143 10.13 2.69 13.03
CA GLY A 143 10.95 1.70 12.34
C GLY A 143 11.87 2.33 11.28
N VAL A 144 11.33 3.25 10.47
CA VAL A 144 12.10 3.99 9.46
C VAL A 144 13.16 4.88 10.13
N ALA A 145 12.78 5.65 11.15
CA ALA A 145 13.71 6.50 11.89
C ALA A 145 14.81 5.69 12.60
N GLY A 146 14.43 4.56 13.21
CA GLY A 146 15.37 3.62 13.84
C GLY A 146 16.36 3.04 12.84
N THR A 147 15.89 2.69 11.63
CA THR A 147 16.76 2.23 10.53
C THR A 147 17.77 3.30 10.16
N TYR A 148 17.35 4.56 10.00
CA TYR A 148 18.27 5.66 9.69
C TYR A 148 19.27 5.92 10.82
N ALA A 149 18.80 5.96 12.07
CA ALA A 149 19.65 6.17 13.24
C ALA A 149 20.70 5.06 13.40
N TRP A 150 20.30 3.81 13.15
CA TRP A 150 21.22 2.68 13.08
C TRP A 150 22.25 2.86 11.98
N GLY A 151 21.81 3.21 10.77
CA GLY A 151 22.69 3.49 9.63
C GLY A 151 23.74 4.57 9.93
N LEU A 152 23.36 5.62 10.66
CA LEU A 152 24.31 6.65 11.12
C LEU A 152 25.28 6.13 12.17
N ALA A 153 24.78 5.40 13.17
CA ALA A 153 25.60 4.88 14.27
C ALA A 153 26.61 3.82 13.80
N ALA A 154 26.19 2.96 12.86
CA ALA A 154 26.98 1.88 12.31
C ALA A 154 27.78 2.26 11.05
N ASN A 155 27.66 3.50 10.56
CA ASN A 155 28.20 3.93 9.25
C ASN A 155 27.74 3.05 8.07
N ASP A 156 26.52 2.50 8.17
CA ASP A 156 25.93 1.56 7.23
C ASP A 156 25.09 2.30 6.18
N GLU A 157 25.59 2.32 4.94
CA GLU A 157 24.97 3.01 3.81
C GLU A 157 23.61 2.39 3.46
N ARG A 158 23.52 1.06 3.52
CA ARG A 158 22.33 0.31 3.15
C ARG A 158 21.14 0.70 4.02
N SER A 159 21.34 0.76 5.34
CA SER A 159 20.31 1.21 6.28
C SER A 159 19.91 2.67 6.05
N GLN A 160 20.87 3.56 5.77
CA GLN A 160 20.57 4.97 5.48
C GLN A 160 19.73 5.11 4.20
N VAL A 161 20.11 4.42 3.12
CA VAL A 161 19.37 4.38 1.85
C VAL A 161 17.98 3.78 2.03
N ALA A 162 17.86 2.63 2.71
CA ALA A 162 16.58 1.98 2.99
C ALA A 162 15.61 2.93 3.70
N ALA A 163 16.08 3.63 4.74
CA ALA A 163 15.25 4.54 5.51
C ALA A 163 14.80 5.77 4.69
N LEU A 164 15.69 6.34 3.87
CA LEU A 164 15.37 7.52 3.06
C LEU A 164 14.41 7.17 1.92
N LEU A 165 14.63 6.04 1.24
CA LEU A 165 13.70 5.55 0.22
C LEU A 165 12.35 5.14 0.82
N ALA A 166 12.33 4.56 2.02
CA ALA A 166 11.09 4.27 2.75
C ALA A 166 10.34 5.57 3.09
N THR A 167 11.06 6.61 3.50
CA THR A 167 10.50 7.95 3.75
C THR A 167 9.87 8.53 2.48
N LYS A 168 10.55 8.43 1.33
CA LYS A 168 9.97 8.79 0.02
C LYS A 168 8.71 7.98 -0.29
N ALA A 169 8.75 6.66 -0.07
CA ALA A 169 7.61 5.78 -0.33
C ALA A 169 6.36 6.18 0.49
N VAL A 170 6.54 6.54 1.77
CA VAL A 170 5.46 7.09 2.61
C VAL A 170 4.94 8.41 2.04
N ALA A 171 5.84 9.35 1.72
CA ALA A 171 5.46 10.65 1.18
C ALA A 171 4.72 10.55 -0.16
N TYR A 172 5.18 9.69 -1.06
CA TYR A 172 4.54 9.43 -2.34
C TYR A 172 3.21 8.73 -2.17
N SER A 173 3.08 7.80 -1.23
CA SER A 173 1.80 7.17 -0.89
C SER A 173 0.79 8.20 -0.38
N TYR A 174 1.21 9.14 0.46
CA TYR A 174 0.34 10.23 0.92
C TYR A 174 -0.10 11.10 -0.26
N LEU A 175 0.84 11.58 -1.07
CA LEU A 175 0.52 12.44 -2.21
C LEU A 175 -0.41 11.74 -3.22
N THR A 176 -0.04 10.54 -3.69
CA THR A 176 -0.84 9.82 -4.69
C THR A 176 -2.12 9.27 -4.12
N SER A 177 -2.06 8.49 -3.04
CA SER A 177 -3.22 7.76 -2.57
C SER A 177 -4.16 8.66 -1.77
N HIS A 178 -3.62 9.46 -0.86
CA HIS A 178 -4.44 10.29 0.02
C HIS A 178 -4.92 11.57 -0.67
N LEU A 179 -4.03 12.34 -1.29
CA LEU A 179 -4.41 13.64 -1.86
C LEU A 179 -5.01 13.55 -3.26
N VAL A 180 -4.45 12.71 -4.14
CA VAL A 180 -4.91 12.65 -5.55
C VAL A 180 -6.02 11.62 -5.75
N LEU A 181 -5.74 10.34 -5.48
CA LEU A 181 -6.63 9.26 -5.91
C LEU A 181 -7.89 9.15 -5.04
N LYS A 182 -7.81 9.38 -3.72
CA LYS A 182 -9.03 9.45 -2.89
C LYS A 182 -9.93 10.60 -3.30
N THR A 183 -9.34 11.76 -3.62
CA THR A 183 -10.09 12.91 -4.15
C THR A 183 -10.73 12.58 -5.49
N ALA A 184 -10.06 11.83 -6.37
CA ALA A 184 -10.60 11.46 -7.67
C ALA A 184 -11.69 10.38 -7.58
N PHE A 185 -11.48 9.32 -6.80
CA PHE A 185 -12.38 8.17 -6.75
C PHE A 185 -13.50 8.29 -5.73
N GLY A 186 -13.31 9.00 -4.60
CA GLY A 186 -14.41 9.33 -3.69
C GLY A 186 -15.24 8.14 -3.19
N ARG A 187 -14.65 6.95 -2.97
CA ARG A 187 -15.41 5.73 -2.63
C ARG A 187 -15.90 5.77 -1.18
N LEU A 188 -17.18 5.49 -0.94
CA LEU A 188 -17.70 5.34 0.43
C LEU A 188 -17.18 4.06 1.08
N ARG A 189 -16.93 4.13 2.39
CA ARG A 189 -16.46 2.98 3.17
C ARG A 189 -17.59 1.99 3.41
N PRO A 190 -17.32 0.69 3.53
CA PRO A 190 -18.36 -0.28 3.90
C PRO A 190 -18.92 0.04 5.29
N VAL A 191 -20.20 -0.23 5.49
CA VAL A 191 -20.81 -0.21 6.83
C VAL A 191 -20.10 -1.19 7.77
N LYS A 192 -20.11 -0.90 9.08
CA LYS A 192 -19.41 -1.69 10.10
C LYS A 192 -19.87 -3.15 10.19
N ASP A 193 -21.11 -3.43 9.80
CA ASP A 193 -21.70 -4.77 9.73
C ASP A 193 -22.48 -4.89 8.41
N LEU A 194 -21.93 -5.63 7.46
CA LEU A 194 -22.54 -5.90 6.16
C LEU A 194 -23.60 -7.01 6.20
N ASP A 195 -23.66 -7.81 7.27
CA ASP A 195 -24.70 -8.82 7.45
C ASP A 195 -25.96 -8.23 8.09
N ASN A 196 -25.80 -7.25 8.97
CA ASN A 196 -26.91 -6.54 9.63
C ASN A 196 -26.74 -5.02 9.46
N PRO A 197 -26.86 -4.48 8.23
CA PRO A 197 -26.66 -3.06 8.00
C PRO A 197 -27.69 -2.24 8.80
N PRO A 198 -27.27 -1.13 9.44
CA PRO A 198 -28.19 -0.28 10.20
C PRO A 198 -29.31 0.25 9.30
N LYS A 199 -30.55 0.16 9.79
CA LYS A 199 -31.73 0.68 9.08
C LYS A 199 -31.61 2.20 8.95
N GLY A 200 -31.58 2.70 7.71
CA GLY A 200 -31.47 4.12 7.41
C GLY A 200 -30.08 4.59 6.96
N GLY A 201 -29.20 3.68 6.54
CA GLY A 201 -28.01 3.95 5.70
C GLY A 201 -27.31 5.26 6.06
N GLY A 202 -26.50 5.25 7.11
CA GLY A 202 -25.78 6.45 7.54
C GLY A 202 -25.06 7.08 6.35
N ARG A 203 -25.28 8.39 6.11
CA ARG A 203 -24.81 9.17 4.94
C ARG A 203 -23.33 9.05 4.60
N VAL A 204 -22.52 8.39 5.44
CA VAL A 204 -21.06 8.29 5.35
C VAL A 204 -20.56 6.91 4.88
N PHE A 205 -21.38 5.87 4.99
CA PHE A 205 -21.00 4.48 4.71
C PHE A 205 -21.98 3.83 3.73
N SER A 206 -21.50 2.84 2.97
CA SER A 206 -22.29 2.15 1.95
C SER A 206 -22.33 0.63 2.17
N THR A 207 -23.38 -0.01 1.64
CA THR A 207 -23.44 -1.46 1.48
C THR A 207 -23.02 -1.91 0.09
N SER A 208 -22.82 -0.97 -0.84
CA SER A 208 -22.40 -1.23 -2.21
C SER A 208 -20.89 -1.05 -2.36
N PRO A 209 -20.18 -1.98 -3.03
CA PRO A 209 -18.76 -1.79 -3.29
C PRO A 209 -18.51 -0.79 -4.43
N PHE A 210 -19.55 -0.43 -5.20
CA PHE A 210 -19.49 0.44 -6.38
C PHE A 210 -19.83 1.90 -6.09
N ASP A 211 -19.87 2.30 -4.81
CA ASP A 211 -20.28 3.64 -4.40
C ASP A 211 -19.12 4.64 -4.51
N PHE A 212 -18.77 4.98 -5.75
CA PHE A 212 -17.67 5.86 -6.15
C PHE A 212 -18.13 7.28 -6.45
N PHE A 213 -17.15 8.18 -6.58
CA PHE A 213 -17.29 9.58 -7.00
C PHE A 213 -18.09 10.47 -6.06
N ASN A 214 -18.10 10.13 -4.77
CA ASN A 214 -18.73 10.94 -3.71
C ASN A 214 -17.77 11.99 -3.10
N SER A 215 -16.70 12.34 -3.81
CA SER A 215 -15.63 13.21 -3.28
C SER A 215 -16.13 14.62 -2.95
N THR A 216 -15.60 15.20 -1.87
CA THR A 216 -15.85 16.58 -1.44
C THR A 216 -14.64 17.50 -1.63
N GLY A 217 -13.59 17.00 -2.30
CA GLY A 217 -12.35 17.74 -2.55
C GLY A 217 -11.15 17.14 -1.82
N VAL A 218 -10.06 17.92 -1.78
CA VAL A 218 -8.80 17.52 -1.15
C VAL A 218 -8.90 17.74 0.36
N HIS A 219 -8.54 16.71 1.11
CA HIS A 219 -8.46 16.75 2.57
C HIS A 219 -7.03 16.41 3.00
N PHE A 220 -6.51 17.16 3.97
CA PHE A 220 -5.20 16.90 4.56
C PHE A 220 -5.31 16.11 5.88
N ASP A 221 -6.50 16.16 6.50
CA ASP A 221 -6.84 15.52 7.76
C ASP A 221 -7.55 14.17 7.58
N THR A 222 -7.76 13.45 8.68
CA THR A 222 -8.50 12.18 8.64
C THR A 222 -10.00 12.39 8.42
N GLU A 223 -10.47 12.18 7.18
CA GLU A 223 -11.89 12.20 6.84
C GLU A 223 -12.42 10.77 6.58
N PRO A 224 -13.48 10.30 7.28
CA PRO A 224 -14.12 9.01 6.98
C PRO A 224 -14.94 9.00 5.68
N TYR A 225 -15.52 10.13 5.26
CA TYR A 225 -16.40 10.24 4.09
C TYR A 225 -15.64 10.13 2.77
N ALA A 226 -16.13 9.30 1.83
CA ALA A 226 -15.60 9.20 0.46
C ALA A 226 -14.08 8.90 0.36
N THR A 227 -13.46 8.31 1.38
CA THR A 227 -12.01 8.07 1.43
C THR A 227 -11.61 6.59 1.41
N ALA A 228 -12.50 5.69 0.98
CA ALA A 228 -12.26 4.24 1.04
C ALA A 228 -11.26 3.72 0.00
N MET A 229 -11.14 4.38 -1.15
CA MET A 229 -10.29 3.90 -2.25
C MET A 229 -9.46 5.01 -2.89
N PRO A 230 -8.16 4.76 -3.13
CA PRO A 230 -7.36 3.64 -2.61
C PRO A 230 -7.07 3.80 -1.11
N SER A 231 -6.73 2.70 -0.43
CA SER A 231 -6.30 2.78 0.97
C SER A 231 -4.90 3.37 1.07
N PHE A 232 -4.77 4.53 1.74
CA PHE A 232 -3.49 5.18 2.03
C PHE A 232 -2.58 4.28 2.87
N HIS A 233 -3.11 3.68 3.96
CA HIS A 233 -2.34 2.79 4.81
C HIS A 233 -1.81 1.58 4.05
N PHE A 234 -2.63 1.00 3.16
CA PHE A 234 -2.18 -0.14 2.34
C PHE A 234 -1.02 0.26 1.42
N THR A 235 -1.15 1.36 0.68
CA THR A 235 -0.10 1.80 -0.25
C THR A 235 1.16 2.21 0.49
N MET A 236 1.03 2.87 1.64
CA MET A 236 2.13 3.21 2.53
C MET A 236 2.89 1.97 3.04
N TYR A 237 2.20 0.97 3.59
CA TYR A 237 2.85 -0.25 4.08
C TYR A 237 3.48 -1.06 2.97
N PHE A 238 2.74 -1.26 1.87
CA PHE A 238 3.23 -2.03 0.75
C PHE A 238 4.46 -1.40 0.11
N SER A 239 4.43 -0.09 -0.16
CA SER A 239 5.57 0.61 -0.77
C SER A 239 6.78 0.65 0.15
N THR A 240 6.57 0.84 1.45
CA THR A 240 7.66 0.78 2.44
C THR A 240 8.27 -0.61 2.52
N ALA A 241 7.45 -1.66 2.64
CA ALA A 241 7.92 -3.05 2.65
C ALA A 241 8.68 -3.38 1.36
N ARG A 242 8.23 -2.85 0.22
CA ARG A 242 8.90 -3.04 -1.07
C ARG A 242 10.28 -2.39 -1.12
N VAL A 243 10.46 -1.23 -0.48
CA VAL A 243 11.79 -0.64 -0.32
C VAL A 243 12.68 -1.56 0.49
N TYR A 244 12.23 -1.98 1.68
CA TYR A 244 13.03 -2.86 2.54
C TYR A 244 13.34 -4.23 1.92
N SER A 245 12.47 -4.75 1.07
CA SER A 245 12.75 -6.00 0.33
C SER A 245 13.74 -5.79 -0.82
N GLY A 246 13.88 -4.55 -1.28
CA GLY A 246 14.68 -4.17 -2.45
C GLY A 246 16.06 -3.61 -2.10
N VAL A 247 16.34 -3.38 -0.82
CA VAL A 247 17.61 -2.81 -0.33
C VAL A 247 18.34 -3.87 0.46
#